data_AF-A0A970XN07-F1
#
_entry.id   AF-A0A970XN07-F1
#
_cell.length_a   1.000
_cell.length_b   1.000
_cell.length_c   1.000
_cell.angle_alpha   90.00
_cell.angle_beta   90.00
_cell.angle_gamma   90.00
#
_symmetry.space_group_name_H-M   'P 1'
#
loop_
_entity.id
_entity.type
_entity.pdbx_description
1 polymer ?
#
loop_
_entity_poly.entity_id
_entity_poly.type
_entity_poly.pdbx_seq_one_letter_code
_entity_poly.pdbx_strand_id
1 'polypeptide(L)'
;MTSKNQRGFMLIELILVLALVGLVLAIGWNVFGLGQKAWQNLQLKLEAEAAVRLTSQIISRELNYASFMEIRNDGNMWTSSEVKNGDRIIFVNSGDVILREITAAGNTDIIIASMERGNLDISMAKRLNAANSNKPIANSLDFTVNARNNNAQLIYSSASAVMLSNMLPNTGVPISDISLYSKPTNCTPGTRILYRTEVDKFDPSSPGGGFSCGW
;
A
#
# COMPACT_ATOMS: atom_id res chain seq x y z
N MET A 1 65.76 -7.58 49.67
CA MET A 1 64.89 -6.75 48.81
C MET A 1 63.48 -7.34 48.82
N THR A 2 62.52 -6.51 49.24
CA THR A 2 61.08 -6.54 48.96
C THR A 2 60.29 -7.83 49.24
N SER A 3 59.73 -7.91 50.45
CA SER A 3 58.58 -8.75 50.78
C SER A 3 57.33 -8.25 50.03
N LYS A 4 56.84 -9.06 49.07
CA LYS A 4 55.56 -8.85 48.38
C LYS A 4 54.43 -8.85 49.39
N ASN A 5 53.78 -7.70 49.56
CA ASN A 5 52.62 -7.51 50.41
C ASN A 5 51.40 -8.15 49.72
N GLN A 6 51.18 -9.45 49.93
CA GLN A 6 49.98 -10.15 49.47
C GLN A 6 48.83 -9.79 50.43
N ARG A 7 48.20 -8.63 50.21
CA ARG A 7 46.94 -8.26 50.87
C ARG A 7 45.83 -9.13 50.28
N GLY A 8 45.32 -10.07 51.07
CA GLY A 8 44.14 -10.85 50.72
C GLY A 8 42.95 -9.92 50.50
N PHE A 9 42.17 -10.18 49.45
CA PHE A 9 40.93 -9.46 49.17
C PHE A 9 40.01 -9.56 50.39
N MET A 10 39.63 -8.43 50.99
CA MET A 10 38.69 -8.45 52.10
C MET A 10 37.28 -8.77 51.59
N LEU A 11 36.53 -9.61 52.30
CA LEU A 11 35.17 -10.02 51.94
C LEU A 11 34.25 -8.83 51.59
N ILE A 12 34.41 -7.72 52.31
CA ILE A 12 33.65 -6.49 52.10
C ILE A 12 33.95 -5.83 50.73
N GLU A 13 35.20 -5.89 50.29
CA GLU A 13 35.65 -5.32 49.01
C GLU A 13 35.08 -6.14 47.85
N LEU A 14 35.00 -7.47 48.01
CA LEU A 14 34.34 -8.36 47.06
C LEU A 14 32.84 -8.05 46.94
N ILE A 15 32.14 -7.87 48.06
CA ILE A 15 30.70 -7.55 48.07
C ILE A 15 30.44 -6.19 47.39
N LEU A 16 31.29 -5.19 47.67
CA LEU A 16 31.19 -3.87 47.03
C LEU A 16 31.39 -3.94 45.51
N VAL A 17 32.39 -4.68 45.05
CA VAL A 17 32.63 -4.88 43.61
C VAL A 17 31.44 -5.58 42.96
N LEU A 18 30.90 -6.64 43.58
CA LEU A 18 29.73 -7.37 43.07
C LEU A 18 28.47 -6.48 43.01
N ALA A 19 28.23 -5.67 44.04
CA ALA A 19 27.12 -4.72 44.05
C ALA A 19 27.23 -3.69 42.91
N LEU A 20 28.44 -3.17 42.67
CA LEU A 20 28.69 -2.20 41.61
C LEU A 20 28.59 -2.82 40.22
N VAL A 21 29.08 -4.04 40.02
CA VAL A 21 28.90 -4.80 38.78
C VAL A 21 27.41 -5.07 38.52
N GLY A 22 26.65 -5.47 39.55
CA GLY A 22 25.20 -5.67 39.42
C GLY A 22 24.46 -4.41 38.98
N LEU A 23 24.82 -3.25 39.56
CA LEU A 23 24.26 -1.96 39.16
C LEU A 23 24.58 -1.64 37.69
N VAL A 24 25.84 -1.79 37.27
CA VAL A 24 26.26 -1.51 35.90
C VAL A 24 25.56 -2.43 34.90
N LEU A 25 25.43 -3.72 35.22
CA LEU A 25 24.72 -4.68 34.39
C LEU A 25 23.22 -4.35 34.28
N ALA A 26 22.58 -3.94 35.38
CA ALA A 26 21.17 -3.54 35.36
C ALA A 26 20.95 -2.31 34.47
N ILE A 27 21.82 -1.30 34.54
CA ILE A 27 21.76 -0.12 33.67
C ILE A 27 22.00 -0.53 32.21
N GLY A 28 23.04 -1.32 31.96
CA GLY A 28 23.38 -1.81 30.61
C GLY A 28 22.25 -2.61 29.98
N TRP A 29 21.56 -3.47 30.74
CA TRP A 29 20.42 -4.25 30.26
C TRP A 29 19.24 -3.38 29.85
N ASN A 30 18.93 -2.34 30.63
CA ASN A 30 17.85 -1.41 30.30
C ASN A 30 18.17 -0.62 29.02
N VAL A 31 19.39 -0.11 28.89
CA VAL A 31 19.83 0.61 27.68
C VAL A 31 19.80 -0.30 26.46
N PHE A 32 20.27 -1.54 26.60
CA PHE A 32 20.22 -2.54 25.53
C PHE A 32 18.78 -2.83 25.09
N GLY A 33 17.86 -3.02 26.05
CA GLY A 33 16.44 -3.24 25.76
C GLY A 33 15.79 -2.07 25.02
N LEU A 34 16.14 -0.83 25.37
CA LEU A 34 15.70 0.36 24.65
C LEU A 34 16.26 0.40 23.22
N GLY A 35 17.56 0.09 23.06
CA GLY A 35 18.21 0.03 21.75
C GLY A 35 17.56 -0.99 20.82
N GLN A 36 17.27 -2.19 21.33
CA GLN A 36 16.58 -3.24 20.57
C GLN A 36 15.18 -2.83 20.13
N LYS A 37 14.38 -2.21 21.02
CA LYS A 37 13.05 -1.70 20.66
C LYS A 37 13.13 -0.59 19.61
N ALA A 38 14.07 0.35 19.77
CA ALA A 38 14.29 1.42 18.80
C ALA A 38 14.69 0.86 17.43
N TRP A 39 15.57 -0.14 17.40
CA TRP A 39 16.00 -0.80 16.18
C TRP A 39 14.85 -1.51 15.45
N GLN A 40 14.04 -2.28 16.18
CA GLN A 40 12.89 -2.97 15.59
C GLN A 40 11.86 -1.99 15.01
N ASN A 41 11.61 -0.88 15.70
CA ASN A 41 10.72 0.17 15.20
C ASN A 41 11.29 0.87 13.96
N LEU A 42 12.61 1.08 13.91
CA LEU A 42 13.28 1.63 12.73
C LEU A 42 13.14 0.69 11.53
N GLN A 43 13.41 -0.61 11.72
CA GLN A 43 13.28 -1.61 10.66
C GLN A 43 11.85 -1.64 10.09
N LEU A 44 10.84 -1.66 10.97
CA LEU A 44 9.43 -1.64 10.55
C LEU A 44 9.08 -0.39 9.73
N LYS A 45 9.60 0.78 10.12
CA LYS A 45 9.37 2.03 9.38
C LYS A 45 10.03 2.02 8.00
N LEU A 46 11.27 1.53 7.93
CA LEU A 46 12.02 1.46 6.66
C LEU A 46 11.37 0.47 5.69
N GLU A 47 10.93 -0.68 6.19
CA GLU A 47 10.18 -1.66 5.41
C GLU A 47 8.86 -1.08 4.89
N ALA A 48 8.08 -0.42 5.76
CA ALA A 48 6.85 0.24 5.37
C ALA A 48 7.05 1.31 4.28
N GLU A 49 8.08 2.15 4.43
CA GLU A 49 8.40 3.18 3.45
C GLU A 49 8.80 2.57 2.10
N ALA A 50 9.64 1.53 2.11
CA ALA A 50 10.05 0.83 0.89
C ALA A 50 8.86 0.17 0.17
N ALA A 51 8.00 -0.53 0.91
CA ALA A 51 6.82 -1.20 0.35
C ALA A 51 5.81 -0.20 -0.23
N VAL A 52 5.54 0.89 0.48
CA VAL A 52 4.66 1.97 -0.01
C VAL A 52 5.24 2.63 -1.25
N ARG A 53 6.54 2.96 -1.26
CA ARG A 53 7.19 3.60 -2.39
C ARG A 53 7.20 2.70 -3.63
N LEU A 54 7.49 1.42 -3.47
CA LEU A 54 7.45 0.43 -4.55
C LEU A 54 6.04 0.31 -5.13
N THR A 55 5.04 0.19 -4.27
CA THR A 55 3.62 0.15 -4.65
C THR A 55 3.23 1.38 -5.45
N SER A 56 3.57 2.58 -4.96
CA SER A 56 3.26 3.83 -5.64
C SER A 56 3.92 3.95 -7.01
N GLN A 57 5.18 3.48 -7.14
CA GLN A 57 5.88 3.47 -8.43
C GLN A 57 5.21 2.51 -9.42
N ILE A 58 4.82 1.32 -8.98
CA ILE A 58 4.18 0.32 -9.83
C ILE A 58 2.79 0.78 -10.25
N ILE A 59 1.95 1.25 -9.31
CA ILE A 59 0.65 1.84 -9.64
C ILE A 59 0.83 2.96 -10.67
N SER A 60 1.76 3.89 -10.43
CA SER A 60 1.99 4.99 -11.36
C SER A 60 2.43 4.52 -12.74
N ARG A 61 3.34 3.55 -12.81
CA ARG A 61 3.83 2.98 -14.07
C ARG A 61 2.70 2.30 -14.84
N GLU A 62 1.96 1.40 -14.19
CA GLU A 62 0.91 0.63 -14.85
C GLU A 62 -0.24 1.54 -15.32
N LEU A 63 -0.65 2.52 -14.49
CA LEU A 63 -1.74 3.43 -14.83
C LEU A 63 -1.36 4.45 -15.90
N ASN A 64 -0.08 4.87 -16.00
CA ASN A 64 0.36 5.75 -17.08
C ASN A 64 0.18 5.11 -18.48
N TYR A 65 0.28 3.78 -18.57
CA TYR A 65 0.08 3.03 -19.82
C TYR A 65 -1.35 2.49 -19.98
N ALA A 66 -2.24 2.78 -19.03
CA ALA A 66 -3.62 2.32 -19.11
C ALA A 66 -4.42 3.09 -20.17
N SER A 67 -5.14 2.36 -21.02
CA SER A 67 -6.12 2.90 -21.97
C SER A 67 -7.54 2.82 -21.44
N PHE A 68 -7.82 1.89 -20.52
CA PHE A 68 -9.08 1.74 -19.81
C PHE A 68 -8.82 1.55 -18.32
N MET A 69 -9.72 2.06 -17.49
CA MET A 69 -9.63 1.96 -16.03
C MET A 69 -11.03 1.93 -15.41
N GLU A 70 -11.22 1.09 -14.40
CA GLU A 70 -12.41 1.00 -13.58
C GLU A 70 -12.03 0.81 -12.11
N ILE A 71 -12.70 1.52 -11.21
CA ILE A 71 -12.43 1.46 -9.77
C ILE A 71 -13.64 0.84 -9.09
N ARG A 72 -13.42 -0.19 -8.27
CA ARG A 72 -14.46 -0.86 -7.49
C ARG A 72 -14.06 -0.99 -6.02
N ASN A 73 -15.08 -1.23 -5.20
CA ASN A 73 -14.92 -1.54 -3.78
C ASN A 73 -14.75 -3.04 -3.53
N ASP A 74 -14.25 -3.37 -2.34
CA ASP A 74 -13.91 -4.73 -1.93
C ASP A 74 -15.08 -5.73 -2.01
N GLY A 75 -16.31 -5.24 -1.88
CA GLY A 75 -17.53 -6.05 -2.00
C GLY A 75 -18.00 -6.35 -3.43
N ASN A 76 -17.48 -5.64 -4.43
CA ASN A 76 -17.96 -5.71 -5.82
C ASN A 76 -16.84 -6.19 -6.75
N MET A 77 -16.55 -7.49 -6.73
CA MET A 77 -15.62 -8.09 -7.69
C MET A 77 -16.18 -8.08 -9.10
N TRP A 78 -15.29 -7.99 -10.09
CA TRP A 78 -15.65 -8.23 -11.48
C TRP A 78 -15.99 -9.70 -11.69
N THR A 79 -17.07 -9.94 -12.42
CA THR A 79 -17.48 -11.28 -12.88
C THR A 79 -16.69 -11.67 -14.12
N SER A 80 -16.56 -12.97 -14.40
CA SER A 80 -15.83 -13.46 -15.58
C SER A 80 -16.40 -12.97 -16.92
N SER A 81 -17.66 -12.52 -16.95
CA SER A 81 -18.30 -11.91 -18.11
C SER A 81 -17.91 -10.45 -18.35
N GLU A 82 -17.45 -9.74 -17.32
CA GLU A 82 -17.08 -8.32 -17.39
C GLU A 82 -15.61 -8.11 -17.75
N VAL A 83 -14.78 -9.13 -17.53
CA VAL A 83 -13.33 -9.03 -17.69
C VAL A 83 -12.87 -9.68 -18.99
N LYS A 84 -11.94 -9.04 -19.69
CA LYS A 84 -11.37 -9.55 -20.94
C LYS A 84 -9.98 -10.13 -20.69
N ASN A 85 -9.55 -11.01 -21.60
CA ASN A 85 -8.19 -11.50 -21.63
C ASN A 85 -7.19 -10.34 -21.76
N GLY A 86 -6.15 -10.32 -20.94
CA GLY A 86 -5.16 -9.24 -20.87
C GLY A 86 -5.53 -8.09 -19.92
N ASP A 87 -6.68 -8.15 -19.26
CA ASP A 87 -7.02 -7.18 -18.22
C ASP A 87 -6.20 -7.42 -16.94
N ARG A 88 -5.85 -6.32 -16.27
CA ARG A 88 -5.07 -6.34 -15.04
C ARG A 88 -5.85 -5.72 -13.90
N ILE A 89 -5.73 -6.32 -12.72
CA ILE A 89 -6.37 -5.83 -11.50
C ILE A 89 -5.30 -5.57 -10.45
N ILE A 90 -5.30 -4.39 -9.84
CA ILE A 90 -4.55 -4.12 -8.61
C ILE A 90 -5.54 -4.09 -7.46
N PHE A 91 -5.29 -4.91 -6.43
CA PHE A 91 -6.09 -4.97 -5.23
C PHE A 91 -5.22 -5.37 -4.04
N VAL A 92 -5.74 -5.11 -2.84
CA VAL A 92 -5.14 -5.61 -1.60
C VAL A 92 -5.80 -6.93 -1.25
N ASN A 93 -5.00 -7.94 -0.92
CA ASN A 93 -5.48 -9.21 -0.39
C ASN A 93 -4.64 -9.59 0.83
N SER A 94 -5.30 -9.84 1.96
CA SER A 94 -4.63 -10.24 3.20
C SER A 94 -3.49 -9.32 3.66
N GLY A 95 -3.52 -8.03 3.29
CA GLY A 95 -2.48 -7.05 3.63
C GLY A 95 -1.37 -6.90 2.59
N ASP A 96 -1.35 -7.73 1.54
CA ASP A 96 -0.41 -7.62 0.43
C ASP A 96 -1.07 -6.94 -0.78
N VAL A 97 -0.26 -6.21 -1.54
CA VAL A 97 -0.70 -5.61 -2.80
C VAL A 97 -0.46 -6.61 -3.92
N ILE A 98 -1.53 -7.03 -4.59
CA ILE A 98 -1.48 -8.01 -5.67
C ILE A 98 -1.82 -7.35 -6.99
N LEU A 99 -1.03 -7.67 -8.01
CA LEU A 99 -1.33 -7.49 -9.41
C LEU A 99 -1.84 -8.81 -9.97
N ARG A 100 -3.09 -8.85 -10.40
CA ARG A 100 -3.66 -10.00 -11.09
C ARG A 100 -3.75 -9.72 -12.57
N GLU A 101 -3.15 -10.57 -13.39
CA GLU A 101 -3.34 -10.57 -14.83
C GLU A 101 -4.30 -11.71 -15.22
N ILE A 102 -5.31 -11.36 -15.99
CA ILE A 102 -6.39 -12.27 -16.39
C ILE A 102 -6.04 -12.85 -17.75
N THR A 103 -5.76 -14.16 -17.77
CA THR A 103 -5.44 -14.89 -18.99
C THR A 103 -6.56 -15.85 -19.36
N ALA A 104 -6.63 -16.26 -20.63
CA ALA A 104 -7.58 -17.28 -21.09
C ALA A 104 -7.43 -18.63 -20.36
N ALA A 105 -6.26 -18.92 -19.77
CA ALA A 105 -5.98 -20.14 -19.02
C ALA A 105 -6.24 -20.02 -17.50
N GLY A 106 -6.58 -18.82 -17.02
CA GLY A 106 -6.79 -18.53 -15.60
C GLY A 106 -6.12 -17.22 -15.15
N ASN A 107 -6.30 -16.90 -13.87
CA ASN A 107 -5.74 -15.69 -13.27
C ASN A 107 -4.31 -15.97 -12.78
N THR A 108 -3.41 -15.04 -13.08
CA THR A 108 -2.03 -15.07 -12.55
C THR A 108 -1.85 -13.92 -11.56
N ASP A 109 -1.53 -14.27 -10.32
CA ASP A 109 -1.37 -13.30 -9.23
C ASP A 109 0.12 -13.07 -8.95
N ILE A 110 0.52 -11.80 -8.98
CA ILE A 110 1.88 -11.35 -8.69
C ILE A 110 1.80 -10.43 -7.48
N ILE A 111 2.55 -10.76 -6.42
CA ILE A 111 2.68 -9.89 -5.25
C ILE A 111 3.61 -8.74 -5.62
N ILE A 112 3.08 -7.51 -5.62
CA ILE A 112 3.82 -6.28 -5.91
C ILE A 112 4.65 -5.87 -4.70
N ALA A 113 4.00 -5.87 -3.54
CA ALA A 113 4.58 -5.45 -2.29
C ALA A 113 3.89 -6.19 -1.16
N SER A 114 4.71 -6.63 -0.21
CA SER A 114 4.29 -7.25 1.03
C SER A 114 5.09 -6.63 2.18
N MET A 115 4.55 -6.76 3.38
CA MET A 115 5.25 -6.43 4.62
C MET A 115 5.19 -7.65 5.53
N GLU A 116 6.32 -8.02 6.12
CA GLU A 116 6.38 -9.16 7.05
C GLU A 116 5.68 -8.83 8.38
N ARG A 117 5.69 -7.56 8.78
CA ARG A 117 5.26 -7.10 10.12
C ARG A 117 4.14 -6.06 10.07
N GLY A 118 3.36 -6.05 9.00
CA GLY A 118 2.26 -5.11 8.81
C GLY A 118 1.42 -5.41 7.57
N ASN A 119 0.44 -4.56 7.33
CA ASN A 119 -0.49 -4.66 6.21
C ASN A 119 -0.44 -3.38 5.37
N LEU A 120 -0.61 -3.52 4.06
CA LEU A 120 -0.78 -2.42 3.12
C LEU A 120 -2.25 -2.25 2.78
N ASP A 121 -2.73 -1.01 2.76
CA ASP A 121 -4.04 -0.62 2.27
C ASP A 121 -3.89 0.34 1.09
N ILE A 122 -4.77 0.23 0.09
CA ILE A 122 -4.83 1.17 -1.02
C ILE A 122 -6.22 1.78 -1.09
N SER A 123 -6.27 3.10 -1.28
CA SER A 123 -7.48 3.86 -1.55
C SER A 123 -7.28 4.69 -2.80
N MET A 124 -8.26 4.68 -3.71
CA MET A 124 -8.21 5.38 -4.98
C MET A 124 -9.44 6.24 -5.15
N ALA A 125 -9.26 7.50 -5.54
CA ALA A 125 -10.33 8.48 -5.70
C ALA A 125 -10.08 9.40 -6.89
N LYS A 126 -11.16 9.88 -7.51
CA LYS A 126 -11.05 10.90 -8.56
C LYS A 126 -10.61 12.22 -7.95
N ARG A 127 -9.63 12.87 -8.58
CA ARG A 127 -9.20 14.21 -8.16
C ARG A 127 -10.29 15.23 -8.46
N LEU A 128 -10.61 16.07 -7.49
CA LEU A 128 -11.65 17.10 -7.62
C LEU A 128 -11.01 18.47 -7.86
N ASN A 129 -11.60 19.25 -8.76
CA ASN A 129 -11.18 20.63 -8.98
C ASN A 129 -11.83 21.55 -7.94
N ALA A 130 -11.02 22.05 -7.00
CA ALA A 130 -11.47 22.96 -5.96
C ALA A 130 -12.00 24.30 -6.52
N ALA A 131 -11.58 24.71 -7.72
CA ALA A 131 -12.02 25.96 -8.34
C ALA A 131 -13.39 25.86 -9.02
N ASN A 132 -13.84 24.66 -9.40
CA ASN A 132 -15.03 24.44 -10.22
C ASN A 132 -16.01 23.46 -9.56
N SER A 133 -16.49 23.80 -8.36
CA SER A 133 -17.59 23.08 -7.69
C SER A 133 -17.34 21.58 -7.48
N ASN A 134 -16.11 21.17 -7.14
CA ASN A 134 -15.73 19.77 -6.94
C ASN A 134 -15.98 18.86 -8.16
N LYS A 135 -15.95 19.42 -9.37
CA LYS A 135 -16.01 18.59 -10.58
C LYS A 135 -14.74 17.74 -10.70
N PRO A 136 -14.84 16.46 -11.10
CA PRO A 136 -13.66 15.62 -11.30
C PRO A 136 -12.76 16.21 -12.38
N ILE A 137 -11.45 16.20 -12.16
CA ILE A 137 -10.46 16.56 -13.18
C ILE A 137 -10.30 15.38 -14.14
N ALA A 138 -10.45 15.65 -15.43
CA ALA A 138 -10.27 14.65 -16.47
C ALA A 138 -8.88 14.01 -16.41
N ASN A 139 -8.81 12.70 -16.70
CA ASN A 139 -7.56 11.93 -16.80
C ASN A 139 -6.64 12.07 -15.58
N SER A 140 -7.22 12.17 -14.39
CA SER A 140 -6.44 12.20 -13.15
C SER A 140 -7.02 11.26 -12.11
N LEU A 141 -6.14 10.53 -11.45
CA LEU A 141 -6.47 9.65 -10.36
C LEU A 141 -5.59 10.01 -9.16
N ASP A 142 -6.22 10.27 -8.02
CA ASP A 142 -5.52 10.33 -6.75
C ASP A 142 -5.57 8.93 -6.12
N PHE A 143 -4.44 8.46 -5.60
CA PHE A 143 -4.38 7.22 -4.83
C PHE A 143 -3.53 7.44 -3.58
N THR A 144 -3.88 6.70 -2.53
CA THR A 144 -3.19 6.70 -1.26
C THR A 144 -2.87 5.28 -0.89
N VAL A 145 -1.60 5.02 -0.57
CA VAL A 145 -1.12 3.75 -0.05
C VAL A 145 -0.75 3.96 1.41
N ASN A 146 -1.35 3.16 2.29
CA ASN A 146 -1.14 3.21 3.72
C ASN A 146 -0.47 1.93 4.19
N ALA A 147 0.61 2.04 4.97
CA ALA A 147 1.20 0.92 5.68
C ALA A 147 0.78 0.98 7.15
N ARG A 148 0.21 -0.12 7.65
CA ARG A 148 -0.22 -0.29 9.03
C ARG A 148 0.56 -1.39 9.71
N ASN A 149 0.78 -1.28 11.01
CA ASN A 149 1.31 -2.38 11.80
C ASN A 149 0.19 -3.42 12.08
N ASN A 150 0.57 -4.54 12.71
CA ASN A 150 -0.37 -5.59 13.14
C ASN A 150 -1.46 -5.10 14.12
N ASN A 151 -1.29 -3.93 14.73
CA ASN A 151 -2.28 -3.29 15.59
C ASN A 151 -3.16 -2.27 14.83
N ALA A 152 -3.16 -2.31 13.49
CA ALA A 152 -3.87 -1.40 12.59
C ALA A 152 -3.47 0.09 12.70
N GLN A 153 -2.36 0.40 13.38
CA GLN A 153 -1.85 1.77 13.48
C GLN A 153 -1.08 2.14 12.22
N LEU A 154 -1.36 3.34 11.69
CA LEU A 154 -0.66 3.88 10.53
C LEU A 154 0.81 4.13 10.87
N ILE A 155 1.71 3.45 10.16
CA ILE A 155 3.16 3.65 10.25
C ILE A 155 3.60 4.72 9.26
N TYR A 156 3.16 4.57 8.01
CA TYR A 156 3.55 5.40 6.89
C TYR A 156 2.41 5.50 5.88
N SER A 157 2.29 6.63 5.20
CA SER A 157 1.30 6.87 4.15
C SER A 157 1.93 7.67 3.03
N SER A 158 1.61 7.30 1.79
CA SER A 158 1.96 8.07 0.60
C SER A 158 0.69 8.36 -0.19
N ALA A 159 0.40 9.64 -0.36
CA ALA A 159 -0.61 10.12 -1.30
C ALA A 159 0.09 10.54 -2.60
N SER A 160 -0.43 10.10 -3.73
CA SER A 160 0.12 10.37 -5.05
C SER A 160 -1.01 10.57 -6.05
N ALA A 161 -0.70 11.26 -7.14
CA ALA A 161 -1.63 11.51 -8.22
C ALA A 161 -0.98 11.12 -9.55
N VAL A 162 -1.74 10.48 -10.41
CA VAL A 162 -1.30 10.06 -11.75
C VAL A 162 -2.19 10.70 -12.80
N MET A 163 -1.55 11.24 -13.85
CA MET A 163 -2.25 11.68 -15.05
C MET A 163 -2.28 10.56 -16.08
N LEU A 164 -3.48 10.20 -16.52
CA LEU A 164 -3.71 9.10 -17.45
C LEU A 164 -3.49 9.63 -18.87
N SER A 165 -2.30 9.40 -19.42
CA SER A 165 -1.86 10.00 -20.69
C SER A 165 -2.42 9.26 -21.91
N ASN A 166 -2.71 7.97 -21.79
CA ASN A 166 -3.11 7.09 -22.91
C ASN A 166 -4.60 6.71 -22.89
N MET A 167 -5.44 7.41 -22.12
CA MET A 167 -6.88 7.19 -22.16
C MET A 167 -7.46 7.73 -23.46
N LEU A 168 -8.06 6.85 -24.27
CA LEU A 168 -8.78 7.31 -25.45
C LEU A 168 -9.98 8.15 -25.01
N PRO A 169 -10.35 9.17 -25.80
CA PRO A 169 -11.64 9.79 -25.67
C PRO A 169 -12.70 8.71 -25.74
N ASN A 170 -13.53 8.65 -24.72
CA ASN A 170 -14.60 7.67 -24.56
C ASN A 170 -14.25 6.31 -23.96
N THR A 171 -13.04 6.13 -23.42
CA THR A 171 -12.65 4.87 -22.77
C THR A 171 -12.13 5.09 -21.34
N GLY A 172 -12.91 4.63 -20.35
CA GLY A 172 -12.68 4.78 -18.90
C GLY A 172 -13.32 6.07 -18.32
N VAL A 173 -13.93 6.18 -17.13
CA VAL A 173 -14.20 5.29 -15.97
C VAL A 173 -15.67 5.53 -15.52
N PRO A 174 -16.58 4.53 -15.40
CA PRO A 174 -17.87 4.72 -14.74
C PRO A 174 -17.97 4.02 -13.37
N ILE A 175 -18.91 4.50 -12.54
CA ILE A 175 -19.32 3.92 -11.25
C ILE A 175 -20.83 3.60 -11.36
N SER A 176 -21.27 3.13 -12.55
CA SER A 176 -22.59 3.33 -13.20
C SER A 176 -22.69 4.57 -14.11
N ASP A 177 -23.80 4.65 -14.85
CA ASP A 177 -23.89 4.89 -16.30
C ASP A 177 -23.44 6.28 -16.80
N ILE A 178 -22.19 6.31 -17.24
CA ILE A 178 -21.71 6.62 -18.60
C ILE A 178 -20.25 7.06 -18.41
N SER A 179 -19.33 6.19 -18.79
CA SER A 179 -17.91 6.54 -18.88
C SER A 179 -17.76 7.46 -20.07
N LEU A 180 -17.15 8.61 -19.83
CA LEU A 180 -16.46 9.29 -20.89
C LEU A 180 -15.47 10.32 -20.39
N TYR A 181 -15.95 11.34 -19.69
CA TYR A 181 -15.13 12.28 -18.96
C TYR A 181 -16.04 12.80 -17.85
N SER A 182 -15.74 12.44 -16.60
CA SER A 182 -16.31 13.05 -15.40
C SER A 182 -17.82 13.38 -15.44
N LYS A 183 -18.71 12.40 -15.22
CA LYS A 183 -20.01 12.78 -14.65
C LYS A 183 -19.82 13.17 -13.18
N PRO A 184 -20.48 14.25 -12.71
CA PRO A 184 -20.21 14.89 -11.43
C PRO A 184 -20.68 14.13 -10.18
N THR A 185 -21.40 13.02 -10.32
CA THR A 185 -22.15 12.42 -9.19
C THR A 185 -21.54 11.18 -8.55
N ASN A 186 -20.37 10.72 -8.97
CA ASN A 186 -19.79 9.49 -8.42
C ASN A 186 -18.31 9.69 -8.02
N CYS A 187 -18.10 9.87 -6.71
CA CYS A 187 -16.79 10.10 -6.07
C CYS A 187 -16.57 9.19 -4.86
N THR A 188 -17.07 7.94 -4.89
CA THR A 188 -16.77 7.00 -3.81
C THR A 188 -15.35 6.46 -4.00
N PRO A 189 -14.49 6.52 -2.95
CA PRO A 189 -13.18 5.88 -2.99
C PRO A 189 -13.35 4.37 -3.24
N GLY A 190 -12.49 3.80 -4.07
CA GLY A 190 -12.40 2.36 -4.27
C GLY A 190 -11.08 1.80 -3.75
N THR A 191 -11.07 0.50 -3.49
CA THR A 191 -9.91 -0.24 -2.99
C THR A 191 -9.26 -1.11 -4.06
N ARG A 192 -9.90 -1.23 -5.23
CA ARG A 192 -9.44 -2.07 -6.34
C ARG A 192 -9.56 -1.32 -7.66
N ILE A 193 -8.65 -1.62 -8.57
CA ILE A 193 -8.64 -1.03 -9.91
C ILE A 193 -8.43 -2.12 -10.97
N LEU A 194 -9.34 -2.17 -11.92
CA LEU A 194 -9.18 -2.90 -13.17
C LEU A 194 -8.65 -1.91 -14.21
N TYR A 195 -7.64 -2.29 -14.96
CA TYR A 195 -7.16 -1.49 -16.07
C TYR A 195 -6.70 -2.36 -17.22
N ARG A 196 -6.69 -1.78 -18.42
CA ARG A 196 -6.18 -2.40 -19.64
C ARG A 196 -5.06 -1.55 -20.20
N THR A 197 -3.99 -2.20 -20.62
CA THR A 197 -2.90 -1.56 -21.37
C THR A 197 -3.09 -1.92 -22.84
N GLU A 198 -3.57 -0.99 -23.67
CA GLU A 198 -3.86 -1.29 -25.07
C GLU A 198 -2.59 -1.51 -25.89
N VAL A 199 -2.38 -2.77 -26.25
CA VAL A 199 -2.12 -3.17 -27.64
C VAL A 199 -3.39 -3.75 -28.29
N ASP A 200 -4.56 -3.78 -27.61
CA ASP A 200 -5.76 -4.45 -28.15
C ASP A 200 -7.09 -3.67 -27.97
N LYS A 201 -7.68 -3.29 -29.11
CA LYS A 201 -8.82 -2.36 -29.25
C LYS A 201 -10.05 -2.78 -28.46
N PHE A 202 -10.60 -1.84 -27.69
CA PHE A 202 -11.97 -1.92 -27.17
C PHE A 202 -13.02 -2.12 -28.27
N ASP A 203 -13.80 -3.21 -28.17
CA ASP A 203 -15.07 -3.42 -28.88
C ASP A 203 -16.25 -2.83 -28.04
N PRO A 204 -16.95 -1.81 -28.55
CA PRO A 204 -18.02 -1.09 -27.85
C PRO A 204 -19.38 -1.81 -27.79
N SER A 205 -19.52 -3.03 -28.32
CA SER A 205 -20.82 -3.69 -28.50
C SER A 205 -21.43 -4.38 -27.25
N SER A 206 -20.82 -4.28 -26.06
CA SER A 206 -21.41 -4.81 -24.82
C SER A 206 -21.11 -3.94 -23.59
N PRO A 207 -21.85 -2.83 -23.39
CA PRO A 207 -21.90 -2.21 -22.08
C PRO A 207 -22.66 -3.15 -21.12
N GLY A 208 -22.03 -3.53 -20.02
CA GLY A 208 -22.65 -4.31 -18.95
C GLY A 208 -23.94 -3.61 -18.50
N GLY A 209 -25.08 -4.22 -18.82
CA GLY A 209 -26.39 -3.66 -18.56
C GLY A 209 -26.90 -4.01 -17.16
N GLY A 210 -27.63 -3.06 -16.57
CA GLY A 210 -28.63 -3.32 -15.54
C GLY A 210 -28.14 -3.28 -14.10
N PHE A 211 -27.77 -2.10 -13.58
CA PHE A 211 -27.65 -1.91 -12.13
C PHE A 211 -28.26 -0.58 -11.68
N SER A 212 -29.19 -0.68 -10.74
CA SER A 212 -29.78 0.43 -10.00
C SER A 212 -28.96 0.67 -8.74
N CYS A 213 -28.29 1.82 -8.63
CA CYS A 213 -27.73 2.27 -7.35
C CYS A 213 -28.89 2.66 -6.43
N GLY A 214 -29.10 1.88 -5.37
CA GLY A 214 -30.10 2.15 -4.34
C GLY A 214 -29.84 3.47 -3.62
N TRP A 215 -30.93 4.09 -3.18
CA TRP A 215 -30.98 5.24 -2.28
C TRP A 215 -30.39 4.91 -0.90
#